data_AF-A0A0L6TE13-F1
#
_entry.id   AF-A0A0L6TE13-F1
#
_cell.length_a   1.000
_cell.length_b   1.000
_cell.length_c   1.000
_cell.angle_alpha   90.00
_cell.angle_beta   90.00
_cell.angle_gamma   90.00
#
_symmetry.space_group_name_H-M   'P 1'
#
loop_
_entity.id
_entity.type
_entity.pdbx_description
1 polymer ?
#
loop_
_entity_poly.entity_id
_entity_poly.type
_entity_poly.pdbx_seq_one_letter_code
_entity_poly.pdbx_strand_id
1 'polypeptide(L)'
;MAIAAPAARPMGQTARLEQLKRRPRKPGEASFFWYEAQFKNEAVKVLPGEYFVHYEDLLIMTTLGSCIAACLWDRQARIGGMNHFLLPEGNSGDTSGRYGSFAMELLINEMMKLGAQRGSMEAKVFGGGQVVSGMTSMNVGERNTAFVLDYLKAERIPVVSKDVLDVYPRKVCFLPHSGKAMVKRLASAHGHDAIVAQERIAAQKVTPTAHGGGSVDLF
;
A
#
# COMPACT_ATOMS: atom_id res chain seq x y z
N MET A 1 23.71 -49.42 9.53
CA MET A 1 22.51 -48.56 9.36
C MET A 1 22.97 -47.20 8.90
N ALA A 2 22.77 -46.87 7.62
CA ALA A 2 23.08 -45.54 7.10
C ALA A 2 21.92 -44.60 7.44
N ILE A 3 22.18 -43.61 8.29
CA ILE A 3 21.28 -42.49 8.56
C ILE A 3 21.21 -41.64 7.28
N ALA A 4 20.05 -41.65 6.63
CA ALA A 4 19.79 -40.80 5.48
C ALA A 4 19.91 -39.33 5.89
N ALA A 5 20.76 -38.57 5.19
CA ALA A 5 20.84 -37.13 5.36
C ALA A 5 19.47 -36.50 5.03
N PRO A 6 19.00 -35.50 5.79
CA PRO A 6 17.74 -34.84 5.50
C PRO A 6 17.82 -34.20 4.11
N ALA A 7 16.81 -34.47 3.27
CA ALA A 7 16.70 -33.87 1.95
C ALA A 7 16.80 -32.34 2.04
N ALA A 8 17.72 -31.76 1.28
CA ALA A 8 17.88 -30.31 1.20
C ALA A 8 16.55 -29.68 0.78
N ARG A 9 15.99 -28.81 1.64
CA ARG A 9 14.75 -28.09 1.32
C ARG A 9 15.00 -27.20 0.10
N PRO A 10 14.07 -27.14 -0.86
CA PRO A 10 14.23 -26.27 -2.02
C PRO A 10 14.38 -24.81 -1.56
N MET A 11 15.37 -24.13 -2.13
CA MET A 11 15.62 -22.70 -1.94
C MET A 11 14.31 -21.94 -2.22
N GLY A 12 13.68 -21.40 -1.18
CA GLY A 12 12.41 -20.66 -1.30
C GLY A 12 11.22 -21.19 -0.50
N GLN A 13 11.34 -22.32 0.21
CA GLN A 13 10.32 -22.82 1.14
C GLN A 13 10.86 -22.88 2.57
N THR A 14 10.81 -21.75 3.27
CA THR A 14 11.13 -21.70 4.70
C THR A 14 9.92 -22.15 5.53
N ALA A 15 10.15 -22.76 6.69
CA ALA A 15 9.05 -23.11 7.62
C ALA A 15 8.25 -21.87 8.03
N ARG A 16 8.93 -20.73 8.15
CA ARG A 16 8.35 -19.42 8.42
C ARG A 16 7.40 -18.96 7.32
N LEU A 17 7.76 -19.13 6.04
CA LEU A 17 6.89 -18.78 4.91
C LEU A 17 5.60 -19.60 4.90
N GLU A 18 5.67 -20.89 5.20
CA GLU A 18 4.49 -21.75 5.27
C GLU A 18 3.59 -21.39 6.46
N GLN A 19 4.17 -21.02 7.59
CA GLN A 19 3.43 -20.47 8.73
C GLN A 19 2.75 -19.15 8.38
N LEU A 20 3.46 -18.25 7.69
CA LEU A 20 2.90 -16.99 7.21
C LEU A 20 1.69 -17.27 6.35
N LYS A 21 1.77 -18.13 5.34
CA LYS A 21 0.65 -18.46 4.43
C LYS A 21 -0.58 -19.03 5.15
N ARG A 22 -0.39 -19.86 6.18
CA ARG A 22 -1.49 -20.50 6.93
C ARG A 22 -2.21 -19.58 7.92
N ARG A 23 -1.66 -18.39 8.21
CA ARG A 23 -2.25 -17.48 9.19
C ARG A 23 -3.65 -17.00 8.73
N PRO A 24 -4.68 -17.04 9.60
CA PRO A 24 -5.98 -16.46 9.29
C PRO A 24 -5.85 -14.99 8.90
N ARG A 25 -6.69 -14.54 7.97
CA ARG A 25 -6.67 -13.17 7.43
C ARG A 25 -7.83 -12.35 7.93
N LYS A 26 -7.55 -11.08 8.20
CA LYS A 26 -8.57 -10.06 8.36
C LYS A 26 -9.03 -9.55 6.98
N PRO A 27 -10.25 -9.02 6.86
CA PRO A 27 -10.72 -8.40 5.62
C PRO A 27 -9.73 -7.33 5.12
N GLY A 28 -9.27 -7.44 3.87
CA GLY A 28 -8.30 -6.52 3.28
C GLY A 28 -6.83 -6.76 3.67
N GLU A 29 -6.52 -7.75 4.52
CA GLU A 29 -5.14 -8.08 4.85
C GLU A 29 -4.50 -8.87 3.69
N ALA A 30 -3.32 -8.41 3.24
CA ALA A 30 -2.59 -9.03 2.15
C ALA A 30 -2.27 -10.52 2.41
N SER A 31 -2.42 -11.33 1.36
CA SER A 31 -2.37 -12.80 1.46
C SER A 31 -1.34 -13.47 0.55
N PHE A 32 -0.71 -12.72 -0.36
CA PHE A 32 0.24 -13.27 -1.32
C PHE A 32 1.67 -13.22 -0.77
N PHE A 33 2.18 -14.35 -0.28
CA PHE A 33 3.53 -14.48 0.29
C PHE A 33 4.47 -15.31 -0.59
N TRP A 34 5.73 -14.89 -0.69
CA TRP A 34 6.81 -15.62 -1.37
C TRP A 34 8.15 -15.37 -0.69
N TYR A 35 9.18 -16.08 -1.13
CA TYR A 35 10.56 -15.80 -0.77
C TYR A 35 11.20 -14.87 -1.81
N GLU A 36 11.60 -13.66 -1.42
CA GLU A 36 12.21 -12.69 -2.30
C GLU A 36 13.73 -12.88 -2.32
N ALA A 37 14.22 -13.56 -3.36
CA ALA A 37 15.62 -13.95 -3.48
C ALA A 37 16.59 -12.76 -3.48
N GLN A 38 16.19 -11.60 -4.03
CA GLN A 38 17.05 -10.41 -4.06
C GLN A 38 17.37 -9.88 -2.66
N PHE A 39 16.44 -10.06 -1.73
CA PHE A 39 16.57 -9.62 -0.35
C PHE A 39 16.85 -10.77 0.63
N LYS A 40 16.84 -12.01 0.15
CA LYS A 40 17.00 -13.24 0.93
C LYS A 40 16.04 -13.32 2.13
N ASN A 41 14.81 -12.83 1.96
CA ASN A 41 13.83 -12.72 3.03
C ASN A 41 12.42 -13.10 2.54
N GLU A 42 11.51 -13.42 3.45
CA GLU A 42 10.09 -13.55 3.12
C GLU A 42 9.49 -12.20 2.74
N ALA A 43 8.54 -12.23 1.81
CA ALA A 43 7.84 -11.06 1.32
C ALA A 43 6.34 -11.30 1.23
N VAL A 44 5.57 -10.24 1.38
CA VAL A 44 4.13 -10.17 1.12
C VAL A 44 3.83 -9.06 0.13
N LYS A 45 2.90 -9.29 -0.79
CA LYS A 45 2.51 -8.33 -1.82
C LYS A 45 1.21 -7.71 -1.38
N VAL A 46 1.22 -6.40 -1.21
CA VAL A 46 0.01 -5.62 -0.97
C VAL A 46 -0.53 -5.21 -2.33
N LEU A 47 -1.70 -5.75 -2.68
CA LEU A 47 -2.44 -5.40 -3.88
C LEU A 47 -3.34 -4.17 -3.63
N PRO A 48 -3.86 -3.54 -4.69
CA PRO A 48 -4.75 -2.40 -4.53
C PRO A 48 -5.98 -2.76 -3.70
N GLY A 49 -6.24 -1.97 -2.66
CA GLY A 49 -7.30 -2.22 -1.69
C GLY A 49 -6.88 -3.03 -0.46
N GLU A 50 -5.63 -3.52 -0.43
CA GLU A 50 -5.11 -4.30 0.69
C GLU A 50 -4.23 -3.45 1.62
N TYR A 51 -3.98 -4.00 2.79
CA TYR A 51 -3.00 -3.54 3.75
C TYR A 51 -2.25 -4.71 4.37
N PHE A 52 -1.12 -4.44 5.01
CA PHE A 52 -0.44 -5.42 5.85
C PHE A 52 0.27 -4.74 7.00
N VAL A 53 0.19 -5.34 8.20
CA VAL A 53 0.89 -4.86 9.41
C VAL A 53 1.66 -6.01 10.04
N HIS A 54 2.91 -5.74 10.41
CA HIS A 54 3.72 -6.69 11.15
C HIS A 54 4.79 -5.96 11.99
N TYR A 55 5.65 -6.75 12.63
CA TYR A 55 6.69 -6.32 13.56
C TYR A 55 7.98 -7.14 13.40
N GLU A 56 7.93 -8.24 12.65
CA GLU A 56 9.11 -9.04 12.35
C GLU A 56 9.79 -8.58 11.06
N ASP A 57 11.02 -9.05 10.85
CA ASP A 57 11.78 -8.80 9.64
C ASP A 57 11.20 -9.60 8.47
N LEU A 58 10.35 -8.96 7.67
CA LEU A 58 9.87 -9.44 6.38
C LEU A 58 9.57 -8.24 5.48
N LEU A 59 9.51 -8.45 4.17
CA LEU A 59 9.25 -7.38 3.21
C LEU A 59 7.77 -7.22 2.94
N ILE A 60 7.25 -6.00 3.07
CA ILE A 60 5.96 -5.62 2.49
C ILE A 60 6.23 -4.92 1.17
N MET A 61 5.72 -5.47 0.07
CA MET A 61 6.06 -5.01 -1.28
C MET A 61 4.82 -4.65 -2.09
N THR A 62 4.95 -3.62 -2.92
CA THR A 62 3.89 -3.26 -3.88
C THR A 62 4.46 -2.55 -5.11
N THR A 63 3.64 -2.44 -6.16
CA THR A 63 3.95 -1.69 -7.37
C THR A 63 2.89 -0.63 -7.59
N LEU A 64 3.31 0.62 -7.80
CA LEU A 64 2.46 1.79 -7.84
C LEU A 64 2.56 2.50 -9.19
N GLY A 65 1.41 2.93 -9.69
CA GLY A 65 1.25 3.98 -10.70
C GLY A 65 0.65 5.23 -10.04
N SER A 66 -0.54 5.65 -10.48
CA SER A 66 -1.26 6.79 -9.88
C SER A 66 -1.78 6.55 -8.45
N CYS A 67 -1.86 5.30 -8.02
CA CYS A 67 -2.18 4.89 -6.66
C CYS A 67 -1.09 5.28 -5.64
N ILE A 68 -1.44 5.22 -4.36
CA ILE A 68 -0.53 5.57 -3.25
C ILE A 68 -0.38 4.39 -2.31
N ALA A 69 0.85 4.22 -1.81
CA ALA A 69 1.11 3.46 -0.60
C ALA A 69 1.60 4.39 0.51
N ALA A 70 0.92 4.35 1.65
CA ALA A 70 1.41 4.91 2.89
C ALA A 70 2.07 3.79 3.71
N CYS A 71 3.35 3.97 4.03
CA CYS A 71 4.08 3.13 4.97
C CYS A 71 4.12 3.84 6.32
N LEU A 72 3.50 3.25 7.33
CA LEU A 72 3.52 3.77 8.70
C LEU A 72 4.44 2.93 9.56
N TRP A 73 5.17 3.58 10.46
CA TRP A 73 6.05 2.90 11.40
C TRP A 73 6.02 3.59 12.76
N ASP A 74 5.73 2.81 13.81
CA ASP A 74 5.92 3.25 15.18
C ASP A 74 7.36 2.96 15.62
N ARG A 75 8.10 4.03 15.91
CA ARG A 75 9.52 3.95 16.31
C ARG A 75 9.74 3.28 17.66
N GLN A 76 8.78 3.38 18.57
CA GLN A 76 8.90 2.84 19.92
C GLN A 76 8.50 1.36 19.94
N ALA A 77 7.32 1.05 19.42
CA ALA A 77 6.81 -0.31 19.40
C ALA A 77 7.50 -1.20 18.35
N ARG A 78 8.19 -0.60 17.36
CA ARG A 78 8.78 -1.27 16.19
C ARG A 78 7.76 -2.09 15.40
N ILE A 79 6.57 -1.52 15.24
CA ILE A 79 5.47 -2.07 14.46
C ILE A 79 5.33 -1.19 13.22
N GLY A 80 5.18 -1.82 12.06
CA GLY A 80 5.01 -1.11 10.81
C GLY A 80 3.97 -1.78 9.94
N GLY A 81 3.41 -0.98 9.03
CA GLY A 81 2.52 -1.51 8.02
C GLY A 81 2.49 -0.64 6.78
N MET A 82 1.90 -1.18 5.73
CA MET A 82 1.74 -0.50 4.46
C MET A 82 0.34 -0.79 3.90
N ASN A 83 -0.31 0.24 3.37
CA ASN A 83 -1.54 0.10 2.58
C ASN A 83 -1.27 0.36 1.09
N HIS A 84 -2.27 0.11 0.25
CA HIS A 84 -2.27 0.50 -1.14
C HIS A 84 -3.68 0.93 -1.55
N PHE A 85 -3.93 2.24 -1.64
CA PHE A 85 -5.22 2.77 -2.07
C PHE A 85 -5.16 3.39 -3.47
N LEU A 86 -6.30 3.42 -4.16
CA LEU A 86 -6.42 3.88 -5.55
C LEU A 86 -6.94 5.31 -5.65
N LEU A 87 -7.84 5.69 -4.75
CA LEU A 87 -8.62 6.92 -4.81
C LEU A 87 -8.68 7.60 -3.44
N PRO A 88 -8.89 8.92 -3.36
CA PRO A 88 -8.90 9.65 -2.08
C PRO A 88 -10.05 9.22 -1.18
N GLU A 89 -11.27 9.30 -1.72
CA GLU A 89 -12.52 9.10 -1.01
C GLU A 89 -13.50 8.33 -1.91
N GLY A 90 -14.34 7.50 -1.28
CA GLY A 90 -15.48 6.85 -1.92
C GLY A 90 -16.77 7.60 -1.59
N ASN A 91 -17.89 7.10 -2.10
CA ASN A 91 -19.20 7.60 -1.67
C ASN A 91 -19.41 7.35 -0.17
N SER A 92 -20.24 8.16 0.47
CA SER A 92 -20.58 8.01 1.90
C SER A 92 -21.00 6.56 2.22
N GLY A 93 -20.23 5.90 3.08
CA GLY A 93 -20.46 4.50 3.49
C GLY A 93 -19.66 3.44 2.71
N ASP A 94 -18.82 3.83 1.74
CA ASP A 94 -17.95 2.89 1.03
C ASP A 94 -16.77 2.45 1.91
N THR A 95 -16.84 1.22 2.44
CA THR A 95 -15.85 0.61 3.34
C THR A 95 -14.76 -0.15 2.59
N SER A 96 -14.44 0.28 1.36
CA SER A 96 -13.41 -0.35 0.57
C SER A 96 -12.02 0.18 0.89
N GLY A 97 -11.04 -0.70 1.13
CA GLY A 97 -9.62 -0.38 1.21
C GLY A 97 -9.04 0.30 -0.04
N ARG A 98 -9.84 0.39 -1.11
CA ARG A 98 -9.48 1.12 -2.33
C ARG A 98 -9.50 2.64 -2.15
N TYR A 99 -10.17 3.15 -1.12
CA TYR A 99 -10.22 4.58 -0.82
C TYR A 99 -9.29 4.93 0.33
N GLY A 100 -8.61 6.06 0.20
CA GLY A 100 -7.56 6.50 1.11
C GLY A 100 -8.05 6.70 2.53
N SER A 101 -9.25 7.27 2.75
CA SER A 101 -9.80 7.48 4.08
C SER A 101 -9.93 6.17 4.87
N PHE A 102 -10.61 5.18 4.29
CA PHE A 102 -10.78 3.87 4.90
C PHE A 102 -9.45 3.10 4.99
N ALA A 103 -8.61 3.16 3.96
CA ALA A 103 -7.31 2.45 3.95
C ALA A 103 -6.33 2.98 5.01
N MET A 104 -6.32 4.29 5.26
CA MET A 104 -5.50 4.90 6.30
C MET A 104 -6.02 4.56 7.70
N GLU A 105 -7.33 4.68 7.91
CA GLU A 105 -7.96 4.34 9.18
C GLU A 105 -7.73 2.86 9.54
N LEU A 106 -7.98 1.96 8.59
CA LEU A 106 -7.77 0.52 8.77
C LEU A 106 -6.32 0.21 9.12
N LEU A 107 -5.36 0.80 8.42
CA LEU A 107 -3.94 0.61 8.68
C LEU A 107 -3.55 1.06 10.09
N ILE A 108 -3.93 2.27 10.50
CA ILE A 108 -3.60 2.81 11.82
C ILE A 108 -4.24 1.97 12.92
N ASN A 109 -5.51 1.61 12.77
CA ASN A 109 -6.23 0.81 13.77
C ASN A 109 -5.59 -0.59 13.94
N GLU A 110 -5.14 -1.21 12.85
CA GLU A 110 -4.48 -2.51 12.90
C GLU A 110 -3.08 -2.43 13.51
N MET A 111 -2.34 -1.34 13.30
CA MET A 111 -1.11 -1.07 14.04
C MET A 111 -1.38 -0.88 15.53
N MET A 112 -2.41 -0.10 15.90
CA MET A 112 -2.76 0.14 17.30
C MET A 112 -3.17 -1.14 18.03
N LYS A 113 -3.91 -2.04 17.37
CA LYS A 113 -4.25 -3.38 17.93
C LYS A 113 -3.03 -4.24 18.24
N LEU A 114 -1.89 -3.98 17.60
CA LEU A 114 -0.62 -4.66 17.88
C LEU A 114 0.23 -3.93 18.93
N GLY A 115 -0.24 -2.80 19.46
CA GLY A 115 0.45 -2.02 20.50
C GLY A 115 1.13 -0.75 20.00
N ALA A 116 0.94 -0.36 18.74
CA ALA A 116 1.48 0.90 18.23
C ALA A 116 0.72 2.11 18.79
N GLN A 117 1.42 3.24 18.92
CA GLN A 117 0.88 4.50 19.40
C GLN A 117 0.99 5.58 18.33
N ARG A 118 -0.11 6.30 18.07
CA ARG A 118 -0.14 7.38 17.06
C ARG A 118 0.95 8.42 17.28
N GLY A 119 1.24 8.78 18.53
CA GLY A 119 2.23 9.79 18.89
C GLY A 119 3.68 9.44 18.54
N SER A 120 3.99 8.16 18.29
CA SER A 120 5.32 7.69 17.87
C SER A 120 5.36 7.16 16.44
N MET A 121 4.25 7.29 15.69
CA MET A 121 4.19 6.91 14.29
C MET A 121 4.87 7.95 13.39
N GLU A 122 5.52 7.46 12.35
CA GLU A 122 6.04 8.24 11.24
C GLU A 122 5.57 7.64 9.91
N ALA A 123 5.40 8.49 8.91
CA ALA A 123 4.92 8.10 7.59
C ALA A 123 5.99 8.24 6.50
N LYS A 124 5.98 7.29 5.56
CA LYS A 124 6.68 7.38 4.27
C LYS A 124 5.69 7.12 3.15
N VAL A 125 5.64 8.02 2.17
CA VAL A 125 4.59 8.02 1.14
C VAL A 125 5.20 7.81 -0.24
N PHE A 126 4.62 6.89 -1.02
CA PHE A 126 5.11 6.54 -2.34
C PHE A 126 3.96 6.44 -3.35
N GLY A 127 4.25 6.67 -4.63
CA GLY A 127 3.30 6.44 -5.74
C GLY A 127 2.86 7.73 -6.41
N GLY A 128 1.58 7.85 -6.78
CA GLY A 128 1.03 9.05 -7.42
C GLY A 128 1.60 9.34 -8.81
N GLY A 129 2.29 8.37 -9.42
CA GLY A 129 2.94 8.54 -10.71
C GLY A 129 1.96 8.56 -11.88
N GLN A 130 2.37 9.18 -12.98
CA GLN A 130 1.62 9.22 -14.23
C GLN A 130 2.14 8.13 -15.17
N VAL A 131 1.49 6.95 -15.17
CA VAL A 131 1.99 5.82 -15.96
C VAL A 131 1.32 5.73 -17.33
N VAL A 132 0.03 6.08 -17.43
CA VAL A 132 -0.68 6.22 -18.71
C VAL A 132 -0.60 7.66 -19.22
N SER A 133 -0.24 7.84 -20.49
CA SER A 133 -0.32 9.12 -21.19
C SER A 133 -1.78 9.55 -21.35
N GLY A 134 -2.18 10.61 -20.63
CA GLY A 134 -3.53 11.18 -20.66
C GLY A 134 -3.76 12.13 -19.49
N MET A 135 -4.61 13.15 -19.67
CA MET A 135 -4.88 14.18 -18.65
C MET A 135 -5.55 13.61 -17.38
N THR A 136 -6.27 12.48 -17.51
CA THR A 136 -7.04 11.87 -16.42
C THR A 136 -6.17 11.15 -15.39
N SER A 137 -5.06 10.50 -15.78
CA SER A 137 -4.16 9.81 -14.85
C SER A 137 -3.37 10.79 -13.97
N MET A 138 -2.94 11.94 -14.53
CA MET A 138 -2.29 13.03 -13.76
C MET A 138 -3.17 13.53 -12.62
N ASN A 139 -4.45 13.79 -12.94
CA ASN A 139 -5.40 14.30 -11.96
C ASN A 139 -5.58 13.33 -10.78
N VAL A 140 -5.56 12.02 -11.04
CA VAL A 140 -5.69 11.00 -9.98
C VAL A 140 -4.47 10.95 -9.07
N GLY A 141 -3.26 10.92 -9.64
CA GLY A 141 -2.03 10.86 -8.85
C GLY A 141 -1.84 12.09 -7.96
N GLU A 142 -2.12 13.28 -8.48
CA GLU A 142 -2.08 14.54 -7.73
C GLU A 142 -3.11 14.56 -6.60
N ARG A 143 -4.36 14.17 -6.88
CA ARG A 143 -5.42 14.12 -5.87
C ARG A 143 -5.13 13.13 -4.76
N ASN A 144 -4.63 11.93 -5.10
CA ASN A 144 -4.24 10.93 -4.11
C ASN A 144 -3.09 11.42 -3.23
N THR A 145 -2.13 12.11 -3.83
CA THR A 145 -0.99 12.68 -3.11
C THR A 145 -1.41 13.80 -2.18
N ALA A 146 -2.26 14.73 -2.65
CA ALA A 146 -2.79 15.80 -1.81
C ALA A 146 -3.56 15.22 -0.61
N PHE A 147 -4.48 14.30 -0.88
CA PHE A 147 -5.28 13.63 0.13
C PHE A 147 -4.45 12.99 1.24
N VAL A 148 -3.46 12.15 0.90
CA VAL A 148 -2.70 11.42 1.93
C VAL A 148 -1.85 12.37 2.78
N LEU A 149 -1.33 13.44 2.19
CA LEU A 149 -0.55 14.44 2.92
C LEU A 149 -1.44 15.23 3.88
N ASP A 150 -2.64 15.62 3.45
CA ASP A 150 -3.60 16.32 4.29
C ASP A 150 -4.13 15.41 5.41
N TYR A 151 -4.44 14.15 5.10
CA TYR A 151 -4.85 13.15 6.09
C TYR A 151 -3.78 12.97 7.17
N LEU A 152 -2.53 12.73 6.77
CA LEU A 152 -1.41 12.54 7.71
C LEU A 152 -1.16 13.79 8.57
N LYS A 153 -1.30 14.98 7.99
CA LYS A 153 -1.21 16.25 8.72
C LYS A 153 -2.33 16.39 9.75
N ALA A 154 -3.56 16.07 9.40
CA ALA A 154 -4.71 16.10 10.30
C ALA A 154 -4.54 15.11 11.48
N GLU A 155 -4.01 13.93 11.20
CA GLU A 155 -3.67 12.89 12.19
C GLU A 155 -2.39 13.17 12.99
N ARG A 156 -1.68 14.27 12.69
CA ARG A 156 -0.41 14.65 13.32
C ARG A 156 0.68 13.56 13.20
N ILE A 157 0.66 12.80 12.10
CA ILE A 157 1.67 11.81 11.78
C ILE A 157 2.69 12.46 10.83
N PRO A 158 3.95 12.70 11.27
CA PRO A 158 4.95 13.36 10.44
C PRO A 158 5.34 12.50 9.23
N VAL A 159 5.38 13.12 8.06
CA VAL A 159 5.92 12.51 6.83
C VAL A 159 7.42 12.71 6.79
N VAL A 160 8.20 11.66 7.06
CA VAL A 160 9.66 11.73 7.12
C VAL A 160 10.34 11.47 5.78
N SER A 161 9.61 10.90 4.81
CA SER A 161 10.10 10.71 3.45
C SER A 161 8.94 10.56 2.47
N LYS A 162 9.11 11.02 1.23
CA LYS A 162 8.17 10.77 0.15
C LYS A 162 8.85 10.68 -1.21
N ASP A 163 8.39 9.77 -2.06
CA ASP A 163 8.71 9.72 -3.49
C ASP A 163 7.40 9.52 -4.26
N VAL A 164 6.78 10.65 -4.59
CA VAL A 164 5.44 10.74 -5.18
C VAL A 164 5.50 11.47 -6.52
N LEU A 165 4.41 11.40 -7.31
CA LEU A 165 4.29 12.03 -8.64
C LEU A 165 5.31 11.43 -9.62
N ASP A 166 5.80 12.16 -10.62
CA ASP A 166 6.70 11.64 -11.67
C ASP A 166 6.04 10.68 -12.68
N VAL A 167 6.70 10.43 -13.81
CA VAL A 167 6.17 9.67 -14.95
C VAL A 167 6.48 8.17 -14.89
N TYR A 168 7.11 7.72 -13.79
CA TYR A 168 7.57 6.34 -13.65
C TYR A 168 6.77 5.57 -12.61
N PRO A 169 6.38 4.31 -12.93
CA PRO A 169 5.92 3.38 -11.92
C PRO A 169 7.00 3.13 -10.87
N ARG A 170 6.57 2.75 -9.66
CA ARG A 170 7.46 2.49 -8.54
C ARG A 170 7.22 1.12 -7.94
N LYS A 171 8.29 0.34 -7.79
CA LYS A 171 8.31 -0.81 -6.89
C LYS A 171 8.74 -0.34 -5.52
N VAL A 172 7.89 -0.50 -4.52
CA VAL A 172 8.14 -0.13 -3.13
C VAL A 172 8.35 -1.40 -2.30
N CYS A 173 9.34 -1.36 -1.43
CA CYS A 173 9.66 -2.41 -0.48
C CYS A 173 9.83 -1.78 0.91
N PHE A 174 9.06 -2.24 1.89
CA PHE A 174 9.04 -1.70 3.23
C PHE A 174 9.30 -2.80 4.26
N LEU A 175 10.14 -2.49 5.25
CA LEU A 175 10.51 -3.37 6.35
C LEU A 175 9.82 -2.88 7.64
N PRO A 176 8.76 -3.56 8.12
CA PRO A 176 7.93 -3.04 9.20
C PRO A 176 8.64 -3.04 10.56
N HIS A 177 9.60 -3.94 10.78
CA HIS A 177 10.39 -3.99 12.01
C HIS A 177 11.35 -2.80 12.20
N SER A 178 11.77 -2.14 11.12
CA SER A 178 12.77 -1.06 11.14
C SER A 178 12.30 0.26 10.55
N GLY A 179 11.11 0.27 9.93
CA GLY A 179 10.59 1.41 9.19
C GLY A 179 11.36 1.71 7.90
N LYS A 180 12.34 0.91 7.50
CA LYS A 180 13.13 1.15 6.28
C LYS A 180 12.25 0.94 5.05
N ALA A 181 12.30 1.89 4.13
CA ALA A 181 11.63 1.81 2.84
C ALA A 181 12.66 1.94 1.71
N MET A 182 12.45 1.20 0.64
CA MET A 182 13.28 1.20 -0.57
C MET A 182 12.34 1.32 -1.76
N VAL A 183 12.70 2.20 -2.69
CA VAL A 183 11.91 2.46 -3.90
C VAL A 183 12.79 2.26 -5.13
N LYS A 184 12.25 1.58 -6.13
CA LYS A 184 12.85 1.46 -7.45
C LYS A 184 11.86 2.00 -8.48
N ARG A 185 12.23 3.06 -9.19
CA ARG A 185 11.52 3.52 -10.38
C ARG A 185 11.70 2.48 -11.49
N LEU A 186 10.59 2.08 -12.11
CA LEU A 186 10.57 1.09 -13.16
C LEU A 186 10.56 1.81 -14.51
N ALA A 187 11.30 1.28 -15.48
CA ALA A 187 11.15 1.71 -16.87
C ALA A 187 9.74 1.33 -17.34
N SER A 188 9.10 2.20 -18.13
CA SER A 188 7.68 2.10 -18.51
C SER A 188 7.29 0.77 -19.20
N ALA A 189 8.24 -0.04 -19.65
CA ALA A 189 7.99 -1.33 -20.30
C ALA A 189 7.66 -2.51 -19.34
N HIS A 190 8.06 -2.46 -18.05
CA HIS A 190 7.88 -3.60 -17.15
C HIS A 190 6.60 -3.48 -16.29
N GLY A 191 5.69 -4.45 -16.40
CA GLY A 191 4.45 -4.48 -15.61
C GLY A 191 3.41 -3.44 -16.04
N HIS A 192 3.59 -2.85 -17.22
CA HIS A 192 2.75 -1.79 -17.78
C HIS A 192 1.29 -2.21 -17.85
N ASP A 193 0.98 -3.39 -18.38
CA ASP A 193 -0.42 -3.79 -18.67
C ASP A 193 -1.30 -3.87 -17.42
N ALA A 194 -0.77 -4.44 -16.32
CA ALA A 194 -1.53 -4.53 -15.07
C ALA A 194 -1.74 -3.15 -14.42
N ILE A 195 -0.74 -2.26 -14.50
CA ILE A 195 -0.82 -0.90 -13.98
C ILE A 195 -1.79 -0.07 -14.83
N VAL A 196 -1.72 -0.19 -16.15
CA VAL A 196 -2.62 0.49 -17.09
C VAL A 196 -4.07 0.05 -16.88
N ALA A 197 -4.33 -1.25 -16.74
CA ALA A 197 -5.66 -1.76 -16.45
C ALA A 197 -6.21 -1.17 -15.15
N GLN A 198 -5.36 -1.12 -14.12
CA GLN A 198 -5.70 -0.51 -12.83
C GLN A 198 -6.01 0.99 -12.94
N GLU A 199 -5.19 1.74 -13.67
CA GLU A 199 -5.38 3.19 -13.87
C GLU A 199 -6.67 3.48 -14.65
N ARG A 200 -7.00 2.66 -15.65
CA ARG A 200 -8.27 2.80 -16.39
C ARG A 200 -9.49 2.63 -15.48
N ILE A 201 -9.46 1.64 -14.59
CA ILE A 201 -10.55 1.40 -13.62
C ILE A 201 -10.66 2.58 -12.65
N ALA A 202 -9.54 3.09 -12.14
CA ALA A 202 -9.55 4.25 -11.25
C ALA A 202 -10.09 5.51 -11.96
N ALA A 203 -9.65 5.77 -13.20
CA ALA A 203 -10.07 6.94 -13.98
C ALA A 203 -11.58 6.93 -14.29
N GLN A 204 -12.17 5.77 -14.63
CA GLN A 204 -13.61 5.65 -14.88
C GLN A 204 -14.45 6.06 -13.68
N LYS A 205 -13.99 5.74 -12.47
CA LYS A 205 -14.67 6.07 -11.20
C LYS A 205 -14.50 7.53 -10.77
N VAL A 206 -13.55 8.24 -11.37
CA VAL A 206 -13.23 9.64 -11.05
C VAL A 206 -14.05 10.62 -11.89
N THR A 207 -14.70 10.14 -12.97
CA THR A 207 -15.66 10.94 -13.75
C THR A 207 -16.74 11.47 -12.81
N PRO A 208 -16.94 12.80 -12.69
CA PRO A 208 -17.97 13.33 -11.83
C PRO A 208 -19.31 12.81 -12.34
N THR A 209 -20.12 12.22 -11.46
CA THR A 209 -21.56 12.38 -11.60
C THR A 209 -21.79 13.88 -11.69
N ALA A 210 -22.25 14.36 -12.84
CA ALA A 210 -22.78 15.71 -12.93
C ALA A 210 -23.76 15.85 -11.77
N HIS A 211 -23.39 16.63 -10.75
CA HIS A 211 -24.38 17.10 -9.80
C HIS A 211 -25.30 17.97 -10.65
N GLY A 212 -26.41 17.39 -11.11
CA GLY A 212 -27.56 18.16 -11.53
C GLY A 212 -27.88 19.04 -10.35
N GLY A 213 -27.53 20.33 -10.46
CA GLY A 213 -27.87 21.33 -9.48
C GLY A 213 -29.39 21.27 -9.34
N GLY A 214 -29.85 20.75 -8.21
CA GLY A 214 -31.24 20.91 -7.83
C GLY A 214 -31.49 22.40 -7.74
N SER A 215 -32.34 22.94 -8.61
CA SER A 215 -32.87 24.28 -8.42
C SER A 215 -33.61 24.26 -7.09
N VAL A 216 -33.11 25.04 -6.14
CA VAL A 216 -33.86 25.36 -4.93
C VAL A 216 -34.95 26.33 -5.38
N ASP A 217 -36.18 25.84 -5.55
CA ASP A 217 -37.35 26.72 -5.56
C ASP A 217 -37.68 27.07 -4.11
N LEU A 218 -37.59 28.36 -3.79
CA LEU A 218 -38.03 28.94 -2.53
C LEU A 218 -39.54 29.18 -2.58
N PHE A 219 -40.31 28.44 -1.77
CA PHE A 219 -41.60 28.85 -1.20
C PHE A 219 -41.75 28.24 0.20
#